data_AF-A0A924J4L9-F1
#
_entry.id   AF-A0A924J4L9-F1
#
_cell.length_a   1.000
_cell.length_b   1.000
_cell.length_c   1.000
_cell.angle_alpha   90.00
_cell.angle_beta   90.00
_cell.angle_gamma   90.00
#
_symmetry.space_group_name_H-M   'P 1'
#
loop_
_entity.id
_entity.type
_entity.pdbx_description
1 polymer ?
#
loop_
_entity_poly.entity_id
_entity_poly.type
_entity_poly.pdbx_seq_one_letter_code
_entity_poly.pdbx_strand_id
1 'polypeptide(L)' 'MKFSQALAEASPFRAREFIAGKNAVTLATDLLALDQAALSAAFRRSPMKRAKLAGLKRNAAAVFENVS' A
#
# COMPACT_ATOMS: atom_id res chain seq x y z
N MET A 1 21.72 -9.47 -17.95
CA MET A 1 20.95 -8.36 -17.33
C MET A 1 20.48 -8.82 -15.95
N LYS A 2 20.71 -8.04 -14.88
CA LYS A 2 20.20 -8.35 -13.52
C LYS A 2 19.07 -7.37 -13.20
N PHE A 3 17.82 -7.83 -13.29
CA PHE A 3 16.61 -7.03 -13.07
C PHE A 3 16.23 -6.87 -11.59
N SER A 4 16.91 -7.59 -10.70
CA SER A 4 16.61 -7.60 -9.27
C SER A 4 17.84 -7.13 -8.49
N GLN A 5 18.00 -5.83 -8.36
CA GLN A 5 18.97 -5.22 -7.44
C GLN A 5 18.21 -4.61 -6.27
N ALA A 6 18.77 -4.74 -5.07
CA ALA A 6 18.21 -4.08 -3.89
C ALA A 6 18.24 -2.57 -4.11
N LEU A 7 17.13 -1.90 -3.82
CA LEU A 7 17.06 -0.44 -3.88
C LEU A 7 17.97 0.14 -2.79
N ALA A 8 18.69 1.22 -3.14
CA ALA A 8 19.39 2.02 -2.14
C ALA A 8 18.42 2.51 -1.06
N GLU A 9 18.90 2.68 0.17
CA GLU A 9 18.05 2.98 1.32
C GLU A 9 17.25 4.27 1.19
N ALA A 10 17.82 5.27 0.49
CA ALA A 10 17.21 6.56 0.17
C ALA A 10 16.51 6.58 -1.20
N SER A 11 16.24 5.43 -1.81
CA SER A 11 15.63 5.37 -3.14
C SER A 11 14.20 5.96 -3.13
N PRO A 12 13.83 6.79 -4.13
CA PRO A 12 12.46 7.26 -4.27
C PRO A 12 11.45 6.14 -4.54
N PHE A 13 11.93 4.95 -4.93
CA PHE A 13 11.10 3.76 -5.17
C PHE A 13 10.99 2.82 -3.97
N ARG A 14 11.61 3.16 -2.83
CA ARG A 14 11.51 2.35 -1.61
C ARG A 14 10.04 2.23 -1.19
N ALA A 15 9.62 1.01 -0.82
CA ALA A 15 8.30 0.77 -0.27
C ALA A 15 8.10 1.60 1.02
N ARG A 16 6.93 2.23 1.13
CA ARG A 16 6.54 2.97 2.34
C ARG A 16 6.35 2.00 3.50
N GLU A 17 6.59 2.46 4.72
CA GLU A 17 6.44 1.66 5.94
C GLU A 17 5.06 0.99 6.05
N PHE A 18 3.99 1.68 5.62
CA PHE A 18 2.65 1.10 5.61
C PHE A 18 2.51 -0.15 4.72
N ILE A 19 3.34 -0.31 3.69
CA ILE A 19 3.29 -1.41 2.72
C ILE A 19 4.40 -2.43 2.97
N ALA A 20 5.58 -1.96 3.39
CA ALA A 20 6.79 -2.77 3.48
C ALA A 20 6.60 -4.01 4.36
N GLY A 21 7.03 -5.17 3.85
CA GLY A 21 7.03 -6.44 4.59
C GLY A 21 5.66 -7.11 4.76
N LYS A 22 4.56 -6.52 4.28
CA LYS A 22 3.22 -7.10 4.38
C LYS A 22 2.95 -8.05 3.20
N ASN A 23 2.35 -9.20 3.49
CA ASN A 23 1.77 -10.06 2.47
C ASN A 23 0.42 -9.48 1.98
N ALA A 24 -0.14 -10.06 0.91
CA ALA A 24 -1.37 -9.56 0.30
C ALA A 24 -2.57 -9.53 1.27
N VAL A 25 -2.71 -10.57 2.10
CA VAL A 25 -3.78 -10.70 3.10
C VAL A 25 -3.67 -9.58 4.13
N THR A 26 -2.51 -9.43 4.78
CA THR A 26 -2.27 -8.41 5.80
C THR A 26 -2.43 -7.00 5.24
N LEU A 27 -1.93 -6.75 4.03
CA LEU A 27 -2.08 -5.44 3.40
C LEU A 27 -3.56 -5.13 3.10
N ALA A 28 -4.33 -6.11 2.63
CA ALA A 28 -5.74 -5.92 2.33
C ALA A 28 -6.57 -5.66 3.59
N THR A 29 -6.35 -6.42 4.67
CA THR A 29 -7.03 -6.20 5.96
C THR A 29 -6.72 -4.82 6.53
N ASP A 30 -5.46 -4.38 6.47
CA ASP A 30 -5.06 -3.05 6.96
C ASP A 30 -5.70 -1.92 6.14
N LEU A 31 -5.79 -2.08 4.82
CA LEU A 31 -6.45 -1.13 3.94
C LEU A 31 -7.96 -1.03 4.21
N LEU A 32 -8.62 -2.15 4.54
CA LEU A 32 -10.03 -2.19 4.90
C LEU A 32 -10.31 -1.48 6.23
N ALA A 33 -9.41 -1.59 7.21
CA ALA A 33 -9.50 -0.92 8.51
C ALA A 33 -9.14 0.58 8.46
N LEU A 34 -8.44 1.03 7.41
CA LEU A 34 -7.88 2.38 7.32
C LEU A 34 -8.95 3.49 7.32
N ASP A 35 -8.71 4.58 8.05
CA ASP A 35 -9.48 5.81 7.94
C ASP A 35 -8.80 6.85 7.03
N GLN A 36 -9.47 7.99 6.81
CA GLN A 36 -8.97 9.03 5.91
C GLN A 36 -7.75 9.77 6.47
N ALA A 37 -7.62 9.89 7.79
CA ALA A 37 -6.50 10.56 8.44
C ALA A 37 -5.23 9.70 8.34
N ALA A 38 -5.35 8.42 8.66
CA ALA A 38 -4.31 7.41 8.51
C ALA A 38 -3.88 7.25 7.04
N LEU A 39 -4.82 7.26 6.08
CA LEU A 39 -4.50 7.26 4.65
C LEU A 39 -3.65 8.49 4.27
N SER A 40 -4.05 9.67 4.72
CA SER A 40 -3.36 10.91 4.39
C SER A 40 -1.95 10.97 4.98
N ALA A 41 -1.75 10.40 6.17
CA ALA A 41 -0.45 10.27 6.82
C ALA A 41 0.45 9.24 6.09
N ALA A 42 -0.05 8.01 5.90
CA ALA A 42 0.69 6.91 5.28
C ALA A 42 1.15 7.24 3.84
N PHE A 43 0.30 7.94 3.09
CA PHE A 43 0.56 8.30 1.69
C PHE A 43 0.95 9.78 1.49
N ARG A 44 1.43 10.46 2.55
CA ARG A 44 1.89 11.86 2.43
C ARG A 44 2.99 11.97 1.36
N ARG A 45 2.89 13.01 0.51
CA ARG A 45 3.79 13.22 -0.65
C ARG A 45 3.78 12.06 -1.66
N SER A 46 2.70 11.27 -1.71
CA SER A 46 2.48 10.25 -2.74
C SER A 46 1.32 10.65 -3.65
N PRO A 47 1.37 10.32 -4.96
CA PRO A 47 0.19 10.34 -5.83
C PRO A 47 -0.99 9.56 -5.23
N MET A 48 -0.73 8.51 -4.45
CA MET A 48 -1.75 7.71 -3.77
C MET A 48 -2.66 8.50 -2.82
N LYS A 49 -2.21 9.65 -2.29
CA LYS A 49 -3.07 10.52 -1.46
C LYS A 49 -4.31 11.01 -2.23
N ARG A 50 -4.26 11.03 -3.57
CA ARG A 50 -5.39 11.43 -4.43
C ARG A 50 -6.40 10.30 -4.66
N ALA A 51 -6.07 9.07 -4.28
CA ALA A 51 -7.02 7.97 -4.34
C ALA A 51 -8.17 8.22 -3.37
N LYS A 52 -9.40 7.92 -3.80
CA LYS A 52 -10.56 7.93 -2.91
C LYS A 52 -10.47 6.70 -2.01
N LEU A 53 -10.52 6.89 -0.69
CA LEU A 53 -10.46 5.80 0.29
C LEU A 53 -11.47 4.69 -0.02
N ALA A 54 -12.69 5.06 -0.39
CA ALA A 54 -13.73 4.09 -0.75
C ALA A 54 -13.35 3.20 -1.95
N GLY A 55 -12.67 3.75 -2.97
CA GLY A 55 -12.19 2.97 -4.11
C GLY A 55 -11.05 2.03 -3.72
N LEU A 56 -10.15 2.51 -2.87
CA LEU A 56 -9.05 1.71 -2.34
C LEU A 56 -9.56 0.53 -1.51
N LYS A 57 -10.53 0.75 -0.62
CA LYS A 57 -11.16 -0.31 0.17
C LYS A 57 -11.88 -1.34 -0.71
N ARG A 58 -12.56 -0.89 -1.78
CA ARG A 58 -13.18 -1.81 -2.75
C ARG A 58 -12.15 -2.73 -3.42
N ASN A 59 -11.02 -2.18 -3.85
CA ASN A 59 -9.95 -2.99 -4.44
C ASN A 59 -9.32 -3.93 -3.41
N ALA A 60 -9.14 -3.46 -2.16
CA ALA A 60 -8.62 -4.28 -1.07
C ALA A 60 -9.56 -5.47 -0.77
N ALA A 61 -10.88 -5.25 -0.77
CA ALA A 61 -11.86 -6.33 -0.61
C ALA A 61 -11.75 -7.38 -1.73
N ALA A 62 -11.67 -6.95 -2.99
CA ALA A 62 -11.52 -7.85 -4.13
C ALA A 62 -10.20 -8.64 -4.08
N VAL A 63 -9.10 -8.00 -3.68
CA VAL A 63 -7.82 -8.70 -3.49
C VAL A 63 -7.94 -9.72 -2.36
N PHE A 64 -8.51 -9.32 -1.21
CA PHE A 64 -8.69 -10.21 -0.07
C PHE A 64 -9.48 -11.46 -0.46
N GLU A 65 -10.60 -11.31 -1.17
CA GLU A 65 -11.39 -12.44 -1.68
C GLU A 65 -10.60 -13.37 -2.61
N ASN A 66 -9.75 -12.82 -3.48
CA ASN A 66 -8.95 -13.61 -4.43
C ASN A 66 -7.76 -14.36 -3.80
N VAL A 67 -7.32 -13.95 -2.61
CA VAL A 67 -6.14 -14.52 -1.94
C VAL A 67 -6.47 -15.18 -0.59
N SER A 68 -7.76 -15.28 -0.27
CA SER A 68 -8.31 -15.98 0.90
C SER A 68 -8.48 -17.47 0.64
#